data_AF-A0A2X4TPA9-F1
#
_entry.id   AF-A0A2X4TPA9-F1
#
_cell.length_a   1.000
_cell.length_b   1.000
_cell.length_c   1.000
_cell.angle_alpha   90.00
_cell.angle_beta   90.00
_cell.angle_gamma   90.00
#
_symmetry.space_group_name_H-M   'P 1'
#
loop_
_entity.id
_entity.type
_entity.pdbx_description
1 polymer ?
#
loop_
_entity_poly.entity_id
_entity_poly.type
_entity_poly.pdbx_seq_one_letter_code
_entity_poly.pdbx_strand_id
1 'polypeptide(L)'
;MQINLDGAYTYTLNNGIAISSITSKEVFTYQLDDKMGHTDSATLTIDMVPQIVSTNQNDVLIGSAYGDTLIYHLLNGADATGGNGTDRWQNFSTAQGDKIDIHELLTGWDHQAATLGNFVQGSYQRRQYGDIRRSRRRRQRV
;
A
#
# COMPACT_ATOMS: atom_id res chain seq x y z
N MET A 1 -22.92 -4.42 -3.66
CA MET A 1 -22.77 -5.81 -3.16
C MET A 1 -24.14 -6.44 -3.05
N GLN A 2 -24.24 -7.72 -3.37
CA GLN A 2 -25.45 -8.53 -3.18
C GLN A 2 -25.06 -9.84 -2.50
N ILE A 3 -25.87 -10.27 -1.53
CA ILE A 3 -25.76 -11.60 -0.90
C ILE A 3 -27.09 -12.31 -1.09
N ASN A 4 -27.03 -13.57 -1.50
CA ASN A 4 -28.17 -14.44 -1.71
C ASN A 4 -28.47 -15.24 -0.43
N LEU A 5 -29.68 -15.80 -0.35
CA LEU A 5 -30.13 -16.63 0.78
C LEU A 5 -29.29 -17.89 1.01
N ASP A 6 -28.60 -18.37 -0.01
CA ASP A 6 -27.67 -19.50 0.05
C ASP A 6 -26.24 -19.10 0.45
N GLY A 7 -26.01 -17.82 0.76
CA GLY A 7 -24.71 -17.27 1.13
C GLY A 7 -23.81 -16.92 -0.05
N ALA A 8 -24.24 -17.18 -1.29
CA ALA A 8 -23.50 -16.72 -2.47
C ALA A 8 -23.53 -15.18 -2.54
N TYR A 9 -22.40 -14.55 -2.84
CA TYR A 9 -22.31 -13.09 -2.91
C TYR A 9 -21.68 -12.63 -4.22
N THR A 10 -22.02 -11.40 -4.63
CA THR A 10 -21.35 -10.70 -5.71
C THR A 10 -20.85 -9.36 -5.20
N TYR A 11 -19.55 -9.15 -5.39
CA TYR A 11 -18.87 -7.89 -5.14
C TYR A 11 -18.37 -7.31 -6.46
N THR A 12 -18.52 -6.00 -6.63
CA THR A 12 -18.02 -5.26 -7.79
C THR A 12 -17.44 -3.97 -7.28
N LEU A 13 -16.15 -3.78 -7.49
CA LEU A 13 -15.48 -2.51 -7.20
C LEU A 13 -15.98 -1.47 -8.21
N ASN A 14 -16.32 -0.27 -7.72
CA ASN A 14 -16.75 0.81 -8.60
C ASN A 14 -15.59 1.28 -9.50
N ASN A 15 -15.87 1.50 -10.77
CA ASN A 15 -14.88 2.08 -11.68
C ASN A 15 -14.57 3.54 -11.31
N GLY A 16 -13.33 3.96 -11.57
CA GLY A 16 -12.89 5.33 -11.37
C GLY A 16 -12.66 5.73 -9.91
N ILE A 17 -12.68 4.77 -8.97
CA ILE A 17 -12.24 5.02 -7.60
C ILE A 17 -10.73 5.16 -7.58
N ALA A 18 -10.24 6.30 -7.10
CA ALA A 18 -8.82 6.50 -6.85
C ALA A 18 -8.36 5.58 -5.71
N ILE A 19 -7.26 4.84 -5.89
CA ILE A 19 -6.74 3.92 -4.86
C ILE A 19 -6.51 4.63 -3.53
N SER A 20 -6.01 5.87 -3.57
CA SER A 20 -5.75 6.70 -2.40
C SER A 20 -7.00 7.11 -1.61
N SER A 21 -8.21 7.00 -2.18
CA SER A 21 -9.45 7.29 -1.45
C SER A 21 -9.96 6.10 -0.62
N ILE A 22 -9.41 4.91 -0.83
CA ILE A 22 -9.77 3.69 -0.09
C ILE A 22 -8.99 3.69 1.23
N THR A 23 -9.51 4.39 2.23
CA THR A 23 -8.84 4.58 3.52
C THR A 23 -9.27 3.59 4.61
N SER A 24 -10.11 2.62 4.27
CA SER A 24 -10.52 1.54 5.16
C SER A 24 -10.85 0.28 4.36
N LYS A 25 -10.67 -0.90 4.98
CA LYS A 25 -11.11 -2.15 4.39
C LYS A 25 -12.64 -2.24 4.40
N GLU A 26 -13.18 -2.91 3.40
CA GLU A 26 -14.62 -3.08 3.25
C GLU A 26 -15.06 -4.32 4.03
N VAL A 27 -15.97 -4.11 4.97
CA VAL A 27 -16.56 -5.15 5.80
C VAL A 27 -18.06 -5.03 5.71
N PHE A 28 -18.71 -6.11 5.30
CA PHE A 28 -20.15 -6.18 5.15
C PHE A 28 -20.70 -7.17 6.17
N THR A 29 -21.59 -6.71 7.04
CA THR A 29 -22.35 -7.58 7.94
C THR A 29 -23.62 -8.03 7.23
N TYR A 30 -23.92 -9.32 7.30
CA TYR A 30 -25.16 -9.87 6.77
C TYR A 30 -25.86 -10.76 7.78
N GLN A 31 -27.17 -10.88 7.60
CA GLN A 31 -28.06 -11.63 8.46
C GLN A 31 -28.78 -12.70 7.65
N LEU A 32 -28.86 -13.90 8.21
CA LEU A 32 -29.67 -14.99 7.68
C LEU A 32 -30.83 -15.23 8.63
N ASP A 33 -32.05 -15.23 8.10
CA ASP A 33 -33.26 -15.53 8.85
C ASP A 33 -33.80 -16.89 8.40
N ASP A 34 -34.18 -17.74 9.34
CA ASP A 34 -34.86 -19.00 9.04
C ASP A 34 -36.40 -18.87 9.11
N LYS A 35 -37.10 -19.92 8.68
CA LYS A 35 -38.58 -19.95 8.66
C LYS A 35 -39.21 -20.00 10.06
N MET A 36 -38.41 -20.24 11.10
CA MET A 36 -38.83 -20.34 12.50
C MET A 36 -38.56 -19.04 13.28
N GLY A 37 -37.98 -18.03 12.62
CA GLY A 37 -37.67 -16.72 13.22
C GLY A 37 -36.32 -16.69 13.94
N HIS A 38 -35.44 -17.68 13.72
CA HIS A 38 -34.06 -17.62 14.16
C HIS A 38 -33.23 -16.76 13.22
N THR A 39 -32.30 -16.00 13.78
CA THR A 39 -31.43 -15.10 13.05
C THR A 39 -29.97 -15.47 13.33
N ASP A 40 -29.15 -15.47 12.28
CA ASP A 40 -27.69 -15.60 12.38
C ASP A 40 -27.03 -14.42 11.70
N SER A 41 -25.85 -14.00 12.18
CA SER A 41 -25.13 -12.85 11.65
C SER A 41 -23.67 -13.19 11.42
N ALA A 42 -23.17 -12.82 10.24
CA ALA A 42 -21.79 -13.05 9.86
C ALA A 42 -21.23 -11.82 9.13
N THR A 43 -19.91 -11.76 9.04
CA THR A 43 -19.19 -10.71 8.34
C THR A 43 -18.51 -11.28 7.10
N LEU A 44 -18.62 -10.54 5.99
CA LEU A 44 -17.79 -10.73 4.81
C LEU A 44 -16.78 -9.60 4.76
N THR A 45 -15.50 -9.94 4.88
CA THR A 45 -14.39 -9.03 4.65
C THR A 45 -13.93 -9.16 3.22
N ILE A 46 -13.85 -8.04 2.50
CA ILE A 46 -13.20 -8.01 1.19
C ILE A 46 -11.72 -7.72 1.43
N ASP A 47 -10.85 -8.57 0.90
CA ASP A 47 -9.40 -8.35 0.91
C ASP A 47 -8.92 -8.12 -0.51
N MET A 48 -8.37 -6.94 -0.76
CA MET A 48 -7.87 -6.51 -2.06
C MET A 48 -6.35 -6.41 -2.03
N VAL A 49 -5.74 -6.52 -3.21
CA VAL A 49 -4.30 -6.31 -3.42
C VAL A 49 -4.13 -5.33 -4.58
N PRO A 50 -4.32 -4.01 -4.36
CA PRO A 50 -4.21 -3.04 -5.44
C PRO A 50 -2.80 -3.04 -6.04
N GLN A 51 -2.72 -2.88 -7.36
CA GLN A 51 -1.45 -2.82 -8.08
C GLN A 51 -1.35 -1.49 -8.82
N ILE A 52 -0.19 -0.86 -8.70
CA ILE A 52 0.12 0.42 -9.35
C ILE A 52 1.39 0.20 -10.16
N VAL A 53 1.36 0.62 -11.43
CA VAL A 53 2.51 0.50 -12.33
C VAL A 53 3.19 1.87 -12.42
N SER A 54 4.50 1.89 -12.17
CA SER A 54 5.34 3.08 -12.34
C SER A 54 5.49 3.43 -13.83
N THR A 55 5.81 4.70 -14.09
CA THR A 55 6.02 5.24 -15.43
C THR A 55 7.46 5.74 -15.60
N ASN A 56 7.75 6.29 -16.78
CA ASN A 56 9.02 6.99 -17.02
C ASN A 56 9.08 8.39 -16.39
N GLN A 57 8.06 8.79 -15.61
CA GLN A 57 7.98 10.06 -14.92
C GLN A 57 8.37 9.91 -13.45
N ASN A 58 8.53 11.02 -12.74
CA ASN A 58 8.73 11.01 -11.29
C ASN A 58 7.36 10.88 -10.60
N ASP A 59 6.95 9.66 -10.33
CA ASP A 59 5.62 9.37 -9.81
C ASP A 59 5.53 9.61 -8.30
N VAL A 60 4.38 10.10 -7.85
CA VAL A 60 4.08 10.28 -6.43
C VAL A 60 2.90 9.41 -6.07
N LEU A 61 3.15 8.38 -5.26
CA LEU A 61 2.17 7.37 -4.93
C LEU A 61 1.63 7.56 -3.52
N ILE A 62 0.32 7.37 -3.41
CA ILE A 62 -0.41 7.25 -2.16
C ILE A 62 -1.27 5.98 -2.29
N GLY A 63 -0.91 4.97 -1.52
CA GLY A 63 -1.60 3.68 -1.45
C GLY A 63 -2.94 3.75 -0.71
N SER A 64 -3.64 2.62 -0.68
CA SER A 64 -4.90 2.41 0.01
C SER A 64 -4.71 1.93 1.46
N ALA A 65 -5.78 1.45 2.09
CA ALA A 65 -5.77 0.75 3.36
C ALA A 65 -5.42 -0.74 3.25
N TYR A 66 -5.33 -1.28 2.03
CA TYR A 66 -4.89 -2.64 1.77
C TYR A 66 -3.36 -2.72 1.60
N GLY A 67 -2.83 -3.92 1.43
CA GLY A 67 -1.43 -4.09 1.03
C GLY A 67 -1.31 -3.85 -0.47
N ASP A 68 -0.81 -2.68 -0.86
CA ASP A 68 -0.66 -2.33 -2.27
C ASP A 68 0.67 -2.84 -2.84
N THR A 69 0.76 -3.00 -4.16
CA THR A 69 2.02 -3.32 -4.85
C THR A 69 2.35 -2.25 -5.87
N LEU A 70 3.50 -1.60 -5.73
CA LEU A 70 4.08 -0.78 -6.79
C LEU A 70 4.97 -1.65 -7.68
N ILE A 71 4.69 -1.67 -8.97
CA ILE A 71 5.37 -2.49 -9.97
C ILE A 71 6.25 -1.60 -10.85
N TYR A 72 7.51 -1.96 -10.96
CA TYR A 72 8.46 -1.37 -11.89
C TYR A 72 8.70 -2.30 -13.07
N HIS A 73 8.26 -1.87 -14.26
CA HIS A 73 8.61 -2.53 -15.52
C HIS A 73 9.96 -2.07 -16.04
N LEU A 74 10.60 -2.90 -16.87
CA LEU A 74 11.79 -2.49 -17.62
C LEU A 74 11.38 -1.71 -18.88
N LEU A 75 11.42 -0.38 -18.81
CA LEU A 75 11.07 0.52 -19.92
C LEU A 75 12.26 0.77 -20.87
N ASN A 76 13.48 0.81 -20.33
CA ASN A 76 14.72 1.01 -21.08
C ASN A 76 15.90 0.29 -20.40
N GLY A 77 16.38 -0.80 -21.00
CA GLY A 77 17.51 -1.59 -20.46
C GLY A 77 18.88 -0.93 -20.52
N ALA A 78 19.03 0.20 -21.23
CA ALA A 78 20.26 0.99 -21.23
C ALA A 78 20.30 2.05 -20.09
N ASP A 79 19.17 2.27 -19.42
CA ASP A 79 19.05 3.21 -18.31
C ASP A 79 19.25 2.49 -16.97
N ALA A 80 20.00 3.11 -16.06
CA ALA A 80 20.29 2.56 -14.73
C ALA A 80 19.04 2.41 -13.84
N THR A 81 17.97 3.15 -14.12
CA THR A 81 16.66 2.99 -13.43
C THR A 81 15.71 2.07 -14.18
N GLY A 82 16.19 1.40 -15.24
CA GLY A 82 15.34 0.68 -16.18
C GLY A 82 14.38 1.59 -16.95
N GLY A 83 14.62 2.90 -16.98
CA GLY A 83 13.80 3.91 -17.66
C GLY A 83 12.64 4.45 -16.82
N ASN A 84 12.56 4.07 -15.54
CA ASN A 84 11.59 4.62 -14.59
C ASN A 84 12.14 5.91 -13.97
N GLY A 85 11.26 6.85 -13.59
CA GLY A 85 11.69 8.08 -12.95
C GLY A 85 12.14 7.90 -11.50
N THR A 86 12.31 9.02 -10.80
CA THR A 86 12.54 9.05 -9.36
C THR A 86 11.20 9.15 -8.64
N ASP A 87 10.66 8.00 -8.26
CA ASP A 87 9.34 7.95 -7.64
C ASP A 87 9.38 8.11 -6.12
N ARG A 88 8.23 8.43 -5.55
CA ARG A 88 8.05 8.54 -4.10
C ARG A 88 6.70 7.99 -3.67
N TRP A 89 6.73 6.94 -2.86
CA TRP A 89 5.56 6.45 -2.14
C TRP A 89 5.46 7.13 -0.76
N GLN A 90 4.38 7.88 -0.53
CA GLN A 90 4.25 8.71 0.68
C GLN A 90 3.82 7.95 1.93
N ASN A 91 2.99 6.92 1.79
CA ASN A 91 2.39 6.17 2.89
C ASN A 91 2.75 4.67 2.88
N PHE A 92 3.88 4.31 2.28
CA PHE A 92 4.34 2.92 2.26
C PHE A 92 4.39 2.32 3.67
N SER A 93 3.78 1.16 3.84
CA SER A 93 3.63 0.51 5.13
C SER A 93 3.77 -1.01 5.02
N THR A 94 4.87 -1.54 5.56
CA THR A 94 5.06 -2.99 5.68
C THR A 94 4.03 -3.64 6.61
N ALA A 95 3.45 -2.87 7.55
CA ALA A 95 2.38 -3.34 8.42
C ALA A 95 1.06 -3.53 7.68
N GLN A 96 0.80 -2.73 6.64
CA GLN A 96 -0.35 -2.92 5.75
C GLN A 96 -0.11 -4.04 4.73
N GLY A 97 1.15 -4.43 4.55
CA GLY A 97 1.56 -5.45 3.58
C GLY A 97 1.97 -4.87 2.23
N ASP A 98 2.29 -3.58 2.17
CA ASP A 98 2.75 -2.92 0.95
C ASP A 98 4.03 -3.56 0.42
N LYS A 99 4.12 -3.67 -0.90
CA LYS A 99 5.25 -4.30 -1.61
C LYS A 99 5.71 -3.43 -2.76
N ILE A 100 6.99 -3.54 -3.06
CA ILE A 100 7.57 -3.00 -4.29
C ILE A 100 8.06 -4.20 -5.10
N ASP A 101 7.54 -4.33 -6.31
CA ASP A 101 7.95 -5.34 -7.27
C ASP A 101 8.91 -4.72 -8.29
N ILE A 102 10.13 -5.26 -8.32
CA ILE A 102 11.23 -4.84 -9.20
C ILE A 102 11.75 -6.02 -10.03
N HIS A 103 10.98 -7.11 -10.17
CA HIS A 103 11.49 -8.35 -10.77
C HIS A 103 12.05 -8.14 -12.19
N GLU A 104 11.44 -7.25 -12.99
CA GLU A 104 11.93 -6.94 -14.34
C GLU A 104 13.20 -6.08 -14.35
N LEU A 105 13.48 -5.33 -13.29
CA LEU A 105 14.67 -4.50 -13.19
C LEU A 105 15.92 -5.30 -12.81
N LEU A 106 15.75 -6.48 -12.21
CA LEU A 106 16.83 -7.34 -11.76
C LEU A 106 17.42 -8.18 -12.92
N THR A 107 17.73 -7.51 -14.03
CA THR A 107 18.35 -8.14 -15.20
C THR A 107 19.75 -8.68 -14.85
N GLY A 108 20.00 -9.96 -15.15
CA GLY A 108 21.29 -10.61 -14.87
C GLY A 108 21.52 -11.05 -13.42
N TRP A 109 20.53 -10.89 -12.53
CA TRP A 109 20.59 -11.49 -11.19
C TRP A 109 20.29 -12.99 -11.28
N ASP A 110 21.05 -13.82 -10.55
CA ASP A 110 20.92 -15.28 -10.51
C ASP A 110 19.81 -15.79 -9.58
N HIS A 111 18.95 -14.88 -9.10
CA HIS A 111 17.87 -15.12 -8.15
C HIS A 111 18.32 -15.70 -6.79
N GLN A 112 19.61 -15.65 -6.48
CA GLN A 112 20.12 -16.08 -5.19
C GLN A 112 20.02 -14.94 -4.18
N ALA A 113 19.45 -15.19 -3.01
CA ALA A 113 19.31 -14.16 -1.97
C ALA A 113 20.67 -13.56 -1.55
N ALA A 114 21.74 -14.36 -1.61
CA ALA A 114 23.10 -13.93 -1.26
C ALA A 114 23.66 -12.85 -2.21
N THR A 115 23.17 -12.75 -3.44
CA THR A 115 23.67 -11.83 -4.48
C THR A 115 22.75 -10.62 -4.69
N LEU A 116 21.56 -10.59 -4.06
CA LEU A 116 20.57 -9.51 -4.21
C LEU A 116 21.15 -8.13 -3.82
N GLY A 117 22.00 -8.07 -2.79
CA GLY A 117 22.63 -6.84 -2.34
C GLY A 117 23.56 -6.18 -3.38
N ASN A 118 23.97 -6.92 -4.42
CA ASN A 118 24.73 -6.35 -5.53
C ASN A 118 23.84 -5.54 -6.48
N PHE A 119 22.54 -5.81 -6.51
CA PHE A 119 21.56 -5.21 -7.41
C PHE A 119 20.66 -4.18 -6.72
N VAL A 120 20.42 -4.32 -5.41
CA VAL A 120 19.55 -3.43 -4.63
C VAL A 120 20.34 -2.71 -3.55
N GLN A 121 20.31 -1.38 -3.58
CA GLN A 121 20.96 -0.52 -2.57
C GLN A 121 19.90 0.38 -1.90
N GLY A 122 19.88 0.38 -0.56
CA GLY A 122 18.98 1.21 0.23
C GLY A 122 19.74 2.25 1.05
N SER A 123 19.21 3.47 1.16
CA SER A 123 19.70 4.47 2.12
C SER A 123 18.55 4.98 2.98
N TYR A 124 18.78 5.09 4.29
CA TYR A 124 17.78 5.58 5.25
C TYR A 124 18.07 7.03 5.64
N GLN A 125 17.15 7.94 5.33
CA GLN A 125 17.26 9.35 5.69
C GLN A 125 16.29 9.66 6.85
N ARG A 126 16.82 9.84 8.06
CA ARG A 126 16.01 10.20 9.24
C ARG A 126 15.66 11.69 9.17
N ARG A 127 14.37 12.04 9.14
CA ARG A 127 13.94 13.46 9.30
C ARG A 127 14.26 13.90 10.73
N GLN A 128 15.25 14.77 10.91
CA GLN A 128 15.48 15.43 12.19
C GLN A 128 14.44 16.54 12.37
N TYR A 129 13.51 16.37 13.31
CA TYR A 129 12.70 17.47 13.81
C TYR A 129 13.55 18.27 14.80
N GLY A 130 13.73 19.57 14.54
CA GLY A 130 14.58 20.46 15.34
C GLY A 130 14.14 20.58 16.80
N ASP A 131 15.10 20.57 17.71
CA ASP A 131 14.92 20.73 19.15
C ASP A 131 14.14 22.01 19.51
N ILE A 132 12.99 21.86 20.16
CA ILE A 132 12.31 22.97 20.84
C ILE A 132 13.11 23.31 22.11
N ARG A 133 13.98 24.32 22.02
CA ARG A 133 14.62 24.92 23.21
C ARG A 133 13.54 25.61 24.06
N ARG A 134 13.03 24.94 25.10
CA ARG A 134 12.20 25.58 26.13
C ARG A 134 13.05 26.54 26.97
N SER A 135 13.02 27.83 26.63
CA SER A 135 13.52 28.92 27.45
C SER A 135 12.65 29.09 28.70
N ARG A 136 13.13 28.67 29.87
CA ARG A 136 12.53 29.05 31.17
C ARG A 136 13.06 30.42 31.57
N ARG A 137 12.29 31.49 31.32
CA ARG A 137 12.52 32.78 31.98
C ARG A 137 12.09 32.67 33.45
N ARG A 138 13.06 32.66 34.39
CA ARG A 138 12.78 32.92 35.81
C ARG A 138 12.38 34.40 35.95
N ARG A 139 11.17 34.67 36.46
CA ARG A 139 10.78 36.00 36.93
C ARG A 139 11.40 36.23 38.31
N GLN A 140 12.16 37.31 38.46
CA GLN A 140 12.59 37.82 39.75
C GLN A 140 11.44 38.69 40.30
N ARG A 141 10.97 38.40 41.53
CA ARG A 141 10.05 39.29 42.25
C ARG A 141 10.83 40.44 42.87
N VAL A 142 10.19 41.61 42.87
CA VAL A 142 10.56 42.87 43.50
C VAL A 142 10.68 42.70 45.01
#